data_AF-A0A2N9FSG5-F1
#
_entry.id   AF-A0A2N9FSG5-F1
#
_cell.length_a   1.000
_cell.length_b   1.000
_cell.length_c   1.000
_cell.angle_alpha   90.00
_cell.angle_beta   90.00
_cell.angle_gamma   90.00
#
_symmetry.space_group_name_H-M   'P 1'
#
loop_
_entity.id
_entity.type
_entity.pdbx_description
1 polymer ?
#
loop_
_entity_poly.entity_id
_entity_poly.type
_entity_poly.pdbx_seq_one_letter_code
_entity_poly.pdbx_strand_id
1 'polypeptide(L)'
;MKIWGTSAGKQRELSKMLDEWAVYIRRKYGNKPLSQSIYLSEAEPFLEQYAKRSVQNQALIGSAGNLVRAEDFLAIVGLDEEGDLEMEREVAPLSPSPSVKDTVPKKEGLIVFFPGIPGCAKSALCKELINAPGGLEDDRPVNSLMGDLIKGKYWQKVAEERKRKPYSIMLADKNAPNEEVWRQIENMCHSTRASAVPVVADSEGTDTNPFSIDALAVFMFRVLQRVNHPGNLDKGSPNAGYSRKEFEGELVERFGSLVKMPLLKSDRSPLPDPVKSILEEGINLYNLHTSRHGRMESTKGSYAKEWAKWEKQLREVLIRNAEYLNSVQVPFEFAVKQVVEQLKKIAKGDYATPDTEKRKFGTIVFAAVDLPVTEIQTLLDNLAENNPKVKAFLKDKDMVKNLRKGHVTLAHKRSHGVTAVASYGIFHHEKVPVDLTALLFSDKMAAFEARLGSVNGERVVSKNEWPHVTVWTGEGVVAKEANTLPQLISEGKATQIELNPPPTIYGTLEFY
;
A
#
# COMPACT_ATOMS: atom_id res chain seq x y z
N MET A 1 19.66 -19.17 -18.76
CA MET A 1 20.65 -18.78 -19.80
C MET A 1 20.10 -18.99 -21.21
N LYS A 2 19.95 -20.21 -21.75
CA LYS A 2 19.34 -20.43 -23.08
C LYS A 2 17.92 -19.85 -23.25
N ILE A 3 17.08 -19.98 -22.21
CA ILE A 3 15.71 -19.43 -22.18
C ILE A 3 15.69 -17.88 -22.13
N TRP A 4 16.78 -17.25 -21.66
CA TRP A 4 16.88 -15.80 -21.48
C TRP A 4 17.60 -15.10 -22.65
N GLY A 5 17.82 -15.78 -23.77
CA GLY A 5 18.43 -15.19 -24.97
C GLY A 5 19.86 -14.66 -24.79
N THR A 6 20.61 -15.11 -23.76
CA THR A 6 21.94 -14.54 -23.47
C THR A 6 22.96 -14.92 -24.53
N SER A 7 23.83 -13.98 -24.94
CA SER A 7 24.88 -14.22 -25.95
C SER A 7 25.88 -15.29 -25.52
N ALA A 8 26.53 -15.96 -26.48
CA ALA A 8 27.49 -17.04 -26.20
C ALA A 8 28.68 -16.59 -25.33
N GLY A 9 29.15 -15.34 -25.50
CA GLY A 9 30.17 -14.74 -24.64
C GLY A 9 29.70 -14.60 -23.20
N LYS A 10 28.52 -13.99 -23.00
CA LYS A 10 27.91 -13.79 -21.68
C LYS A 10 27.57 -15.10 -20.98
N GLN A 11 27.19 -16.14 -21.74
CA GLN A 11 26.98 -17.48 -21.20
C GLN A 11 28.26 -18.09 -20.62
N ARG A 12 29.40 -17.94 -21.30
CA ARG A 12 30.69 -18.44 -20.77
C ARG A 12 31.09 -17.74 -19.47
N GLU A 13 30.89 -16.43 -19.40
CA GLU A 13 31.21 -15.64 -18.21
C GLU A 13 30.28 -15.97 -17.02
N LEU A 14 28.98 -16.12 -17.27
CA LEU A 14 28.01 -16.55 -16.25
C LEU A 14 28.27 -17.97 -15.77
N SER A 15 28.61 -18.89 -16.68
CA SER A 15 28.99 -20.27 -16.30
C SER A 15 30.20 -20.28 -15.37
N LYS A 16 31.24 -19.49 -15.68
CA LYS A 16 32.43 -19.38 -14.83
C LYS A 16 32.09 -18.85 -13.42
N MET A 17 31.25 -17.80 -13.34
CA MET A 17 30.78 -17.28 -12.05
C MET A 17 29.99 -18.32 -11.26
N LEU A 18 29.11 -19.08 -11.92
CA LEU A 18 28.29 -20.11 -11.29
C LEU A 18 29.14 -21.31 -10.81
N ASP A 19 30.21 -21.66 -11.51
CA ASP A 19 31.16 -22.67 -11.08
C ASP A 19 31.92 -22.22 -9.83
N GLU A 20 32.37 -20.96 -9.78
CA GLU A 20 33.02 -20.37 -8.59
C GLU A 20 32.05 -20.27 -7.41
N TRP A 21 30.78 -19.96 -7.66
CA TRP A 21 29.72 -19.99 -6.66
C TRP A 21 29.52 -21.40 -6.08
N ALA A 22 29.48 -22.41 -6.95
CA ALA A 22 29.34 -23.80 -6.53
C ALA A 22 30.52 -24.24 -5.65
N VAL A 23 31.75 -23.82 -5.97
CA VAL A 23 32.94 -24.08 -5.15
C VAL A 23 32.86 -23.34 -3.81
N TYR A 24 32.47 -22.07 -3.79
CA TYR A 24 32.28 -21.27 -2.58
C TYR A 24 31.31 -21.95 -1.60
N ILE A 25 30.15 -22.35 -2.09
CA ILE A 25 29.12 -23.02 -1.31
C ILE A 25 29.59 -24.39 -0.81
N ARG A 26 30.20 -25.22 -1.67
CA ARG A 26 30.70 -26.55 -1.26
C ARG A 26 31.81 -26.45 -0.22
N ARG A 27 32.66 -25.43 -0.28
CA ARG A 27 33.70 -25.19 0.73
C ARG A 27 33.11 -24.83 2.09
N LYS A 28 32.01 -24.08 2.11
CA LYS A 28 31.39 -23.58 3.35
C LYS A 28 30.40 -24.57 3.98
N TYR A 29 29.69 -25.36 3.17
CA TYR A 29 28.61 -26.24 3.64
C TYR A 29 28.77 -27.72 3.26
N GLY A 30 29.85 -28.09 2.57
CA GLY A 30 30.08 -29.44 2.08
C GLY A 30 29.12 -29.84 0.94
N ASN A 31 28.99 -31.14 0.68
CA ASN A 31 28.14 -31.67 -0.39
C ASN A 31 26.67 -31.88 0.02
N LYS A 32 26.19 -31.19 1.06
CA LYS A 32 24.80 -31.31 1.54
C LYS A 32 23.87 -30.42 0.70
N PRO A 33 22.64 -30.87 0.39
CA PRO A 33 21.65 -30.03 -0.27
C PRO A 33 21.28 -28.84 0.63
N LEU A 34 21.38 -27.62 0.09
CA LEU A 34 21.08 -26.38 0.80
C LEU A 34 19.58 -26.07 0.81
N SER A 35 19.10 -25.45 1.88
CA SER A 35 17.76 -24.83 1.89
C SER A 35 17.77 -23.53 1.06
N GLN A 36 16.61 -23.16 0.50
CA GLN A 36 16.45 -21.91 -0.27
C GLN A 36 16.86 -20.66 0.53
N SER A 37 16.65 -20.65 1.85
CA SER A 37 17.05 -19.55 2.73
C SER A 37 18.56 -19.36 2.79
N ILE A 38 19.34 -20.45 2.80
CA ILE A 38 20.80 -20.40 2.83
C ILE A 38 21.34 -19.99 1.45
N TYR A 39 20.69 -20.43 0.37
CA TYR A 39 21.06 -20.03 -0.99
C TYR A 39 20.97 -18.51 -1.17
N LEU A 40 19.92 -17.87 -0.66
CA LEU A 40 19.72 -16.42 -0.77
C LEU A 40 20.66 -15.63 0.16
N SER A 41 20.87 -16.07 1.40
CA SER A 41 21.73 -15.35 2.36
C SER A 41 23.21 -15.38 1.98
N GLU A 42 23.63 -16.39 1.22
CA GLU A 42 25.03 -16.57 0.83
C GLU A 42 25.33 -15.99 -0.55
N ALA A 43 24.31 -15.83 -1.40
CA ALA A 43 24.48 -15.32 -2.76
C ALA A 43 24.93 -13.85 -2.75
N GLU A 44 24.37 -13.02 -1.88
CA GLU A 44 24.69 -11.60 -1.80
C GLU A 44 26.16 -11.36 -1.39
N PRO A 45 26.71 -11.96 -0.30
CA PRO A 45 28.13 -11.81 0.04
C PRO A 45 29.07 -12.31 -1.04
N PHE A 46 28.71 -13.40 -1.75
CA PHE A 46 29.53 -13.92 -2.83
C PHE A 46 29.54 -12.99 -4.04
N LEU A 47 28.37 -12.51 -4.48
CA LEU A 47 28.25 -11.63 -5.63
C LEU A 47 28.97 -10.29 -5.37
N GLU A 48 28.86 -9.75 -4.14
CA GLU A 48 29.61 -8.56 -3.74
C GLU A 48 31.13 -8.78 -3.81
N GLN A 49 31.62 -9.90 -3.29
CA GLN A 49 33.05 -10.24 -3.35
C GLN A 49 33.53 -10.54 -4.76
N TYR A 50 32.69 -11.15 -5.60
CA TYR A 50 33.02 -11.49 -6.98
C TYR A 50 33.09 -10.23 -7.85
N ALA A 51 32.16 -9.31 -7.63
CA ALA A 51 32.07 -8.03 -8.34
C ALA A 51 33.28 -7.12 -8.04
N LYS A 52 33.75 -7.10 -6.78
CA LYS A 52 34.96 -6.33 -6.36
C LYS A 52 36.28 -6.78 -7.00
N ARG A 53 36.33 -7.95 -7.65
CA ARG A 53 37.58 -8.51 -8.22
C ARG A 53 37.98 -7.87 -9.55
N SER A 54 37.02 -7.37 -10.34
CA SER A 54 37.31 -6.71 -11.61
C SER A 54 36.12 -5.91 -12.13
N VAL A 55 36.39 -4.90 -12.97
CA VAL A 55 35.36 -4.10 -13.64
C VAL A 55 34.47 -4.96 -14.54
N GLN A 56 35.05 -5.99 -15.18
CA GLN A 56 34.31 -6.94 -16.01
C GLN A 56 33.34 -7.80 -15.17
N ASN A 57 33.75 -8.23 -13.97
CA ASN A 57 32.88 -8.98 -13.07
C ASN A 57 31.75 -8.09 -12.50
N GLN A 58 32.05 -6.83 -12.21
CA GLN A 58 31.05 -5.85 -11.80
C GLN A 58 30.01 -5.61 -12.91
N ALA A 59 30.45 -5.47 -14.16
CA ALA A 59 29.55 -5.31 -15.31
C ALA A 59 28.70 -6.56 -15.58
N LEU A 60 29.25 -7.75 -15.31
CA LEU A 60 28.54 -9.03 -15.45
C LEU A 60 27.41 -9.20 -14.42
N ILE A 61 27.64 -8.78 -13.17
CA ILE A 61 26.69 -8.90 -12.06
C ILE A 61 25.71 -7.71 -12.00
N GLY A 62 26.12 -6.53 -12.48
CA GLY A 62 25.29 -5.33 -12.49
C GLY A 62 25.01 -4.79 -11.08
N SER A 63 23.76 -4.33 -10.85
CA SER A 63 23.31 -3.75 -9.58
C SER A 63 23.30 -4.73 -8.40
N ALA A 64 23.42 -6.04 -8.66
CA ALA A 64 23.51 -7.06 -7.62
C ALA A 64 24.89 -7.14 -6.95
N GLY A 65 25.91 -6.43 -7.46
CA GLY A 65 27.30 -6.48 -6.98
C GLY A 65 27.74 -5.33 -6.07
N ASN A 66 26.94 -4.26 -5.93
CA ASN A 66 27.29 -3.09 -5.10
C ASN A 66 26.18 -2.75 -4.09
N LEU A 67 26.59 -2.47 -2.84
CA LEU A 67 25.84 -1.60 -1.92
C LEU A 67 25.75 -0.21 -2.57
N VAL A 68 24.62 0.10 -3.21
CA VAL A 68 24.38 1.40 -3.82
C VAL A 68 24.14 2.45 -2.72
N ARG A 69 25.06 3.43 -2.61
CA ARG A 69 24.77 4.77 -2.09
C ARG A 69 23.96 5.52 -3.15
N ALA A 70 22.88 6.18 -2.71
CA ALA A 70 21.89 6.84 -3.58
C ALA A 70 22.41 8.12 -4.30
N GLU A 71 23.68 8.47 -4.15
CA GLU A 71 24.26 9.72 -4.67
C GLU A 71 24.97 9.53 -6.02
N ASP A 72 25.37 8.29 -6.38
CA ASP A 72 26.18 8.03 -7.59
C ASP A 72 25.37 7.52 -8.80
N PHE A 73 24.05 7.36 -8.69
CA PHE A 73 23.19 6.83 -9.77
C PHE A 73 22.47 7.88 -10.62
N LEU A 74 22.87 9.15 -10.50
CA LEU A 74 22.34 10.25 -11.32
C LEU A 74 23.28 10.68 -12.47
N ALA A 75 24.42 9.99 -12.70
CA ALA A 75 25.44 10.53 -13.60
C ALA A 75 25.80 9.68 -14.84
N ILE A 76 25.24 8.48 -15.08
CA ILE A 76 25.68 7.67 -16.23
C ILE A 76 24.49 7.02 -16.97
N VAL A 77 24.06 7.71 -18.05
CA VAL A 77 23.37 7.20 -19.26
C VAL A 77 21.92 6.74 -19.02
N GLY A 78 20.85 7.46 -19.41
CA GLY A 78 20.70 8.34 -20.56
C GLY A 78 20.55 7.52 -21.84
N LEU A 79 19.43 6.82 -22.02
CA LEU A 79 18.85 6.46 -23.32
C LEU A 79 17.45 5.83 -23.15
N ASP A 80 16.52 6.47 -23.83
CA ASP A 80 15.18 6.13 -24.29
C ASP A 80 14.77 4.65 -24.34
N GLU A 81 13.51 4.39 -23.99
CA GLU A 81 12.59 3.45 -24.67
C GLU A 81 11.17 3.59 -24.06
N GLU A 82 10.44 4.66 -24.41
CA GLU A 82 8.97 4.67 -24.38
C GLU A 82 8.50 4.53 -25.84
N GLY A 83 8.29 3.28 -26.25
CA GLY A 83 7.70 2.91 -27.54
C GLY A 83 6.24 2.47 -27.41
N ASP A 84 5.43 3.04 -28.30
CA ASP A 84 4.11 2.65 -28.81
C ASP A 84 2.87 2.64 -27.90
N LEU A 85 1.98 3.60 -28.18
CA LEU A 85 0.53 3.41 -28.23
C LEU A 85 0.11 3.39 -29.70
N GLU A 86 -0.09 2.21 -30.28
CA GLU A 86 -1.00 2.08 -31.42
C GLU A 86 -2.45 2.09 -30.92
N MET A 87 -3.25 2.86 -31.64
CA MET A 87 -4.69 2.99 -31.50
C MET A 87 -5.36 1.71 -31.99
N GLU A 88 -5.61 0.74 -31.10
CA GLU A 88 -6.51 -0.36 -31.42
C GLU A 88 -7.95 0.16 -31.53
N ARG A 89 -8.48 0.01 -32.74
CA ARG A 89 -9.83 0.35 -33.17
C ARG A 89 -10.88 -0.25 -32.25
N GLU A 90 -11.93 0.54 -32.05
CA GLU A 90 -13.23 0.12 -31.54
C GLU A 90 -13.66 -1.22 -32.16
N VAL A 91 -13.70 -2.26 -31.32
CA VAL A 91 -14.58 -3.41 -31.53
C VAL A 91 -15.54 -3.42 -30.34
N ALA A 92 -16.81 -3.18 -30.65
CA ALA A 92 -17.90 -3.17 -29.68
C ALA A 92 -17.90 -4.47 -28.85
N PRO A 93 -17.84 -4.40 -27.51
CA PRO A 93 -18.13 -5.56 -26.68
C PRO A 93 -19.62 -5.83 -26.70
N LEU A 94 -19.99 -7.06 -27.01
CA LEU A 94 -21.33 -7.60 -26.81
C LEU A 94 -21.77 -7.36 -25.37
N SER A 95 -22.92 -6.74 -25.22
CA SER A 95 -23.54 -6.36 -23.95
C SER A 95 -23.72 -7.57 -23.03
N PRO A 96 -23.23 -7.54 -21.78
CA PRO A 96 -23.79 -8.34 -20.70
C PRO A 96 -24.97 -7.58 -20.11
N SER A 97 -26.13 -8.23 -20.12
CA SER A 97 -27.37 -7.85 -19.45
C SER A 97 -27.18 -7.54 -17.94
N PRO A 98 -28.14 -6.82 -17.30
CA PRO A 98 -27.90 -6.12 -16.05
C PRO A 98 -27.64 -7.05 -14.85
N SER A 99 -26.68 -6.62 -14.04
CA SER A 99 -26.41 -6.95 -12.63
C SER A 99 -27.27 -8.04 -11.99
N VAL A 100 -26.73 -9.27 -11.98
CA VAL A 100 -27.09 -10.24 -10.95
C VAL A 100 -26.34 -9.82 -9.69
N LYS A 101 -27.07 -9.45 -8.64
CA LYS A 101 -26.52 -9.27 -7.30
C LYS A 101 -25.65 -10.48 -6.97
N ASP A 102 -24.40 -10.27 -6.54
CA ASP A 102 -23.54 -11.33 -6.01
C ASP A 102 -24.21 -11.92 -4.77
N THR A 103 -25.08 -12.89 -5.02
CA THR A 103 -25.78 -13.66 -4.01
C THR A 103 -24.89 -14.86 -3.82
N VAL A 104 -24.29 -15.04 -2.63
CA VAL A 104 -23.52 -16.26 -2.32
C VAL A 104 -24.45 -17.45 -2.61
N PRO A 105 -24.19 -18.25 -3.66
CA PRO A 105 -25.07 -19.36 -3.97
C PRO A 105 -25.03 -20.32 -2.77
N LYS A 106 -26.20 -20.69 -2.22
CA LYS A 106 -26.32 -21.61 -1.08
C LYS A 106 -25.60 -22.96 -1.25
N LYS A 107 -25.01 -23.26 -2.42
CA LYS A 107 -24.24 -24.48 -2.72
C LYS A 107 -22.73 -24.32 -2.51
N GLU A 108 -22.27 -23.15 -2.05
CA GLU A 108 -20.86 -22.77 -1.95
C GLU A 108 -20.43 -22.59 -0.48
N GLY A 109 -19.22 -23.03 -0.12
CA GLY A 109 -18.74 -22.96 1.27
C GLY A 109 -18.18 -21.58 1.65
N LEU A 110 -17.92 -21.36 2.94
CA LEU A 110 -17.44 -20.09 3.47
C LEU A 110 -16.07 -20.26 4.13
N ILE A 111 -15.16 -19.31 3.95
CA ILE A 111 -13.88 -19.24 4.66
C ILE A 111 -13.86 -17.97 5.50
N VAL A 112 -13.99 -18.11 6.82
CA VAL A 112 -13.81 -16.99 7.75
C VAL A 112 -12.33 -16.94 8.12
N PHE A 113 -11.66 -15.83 7.82
CA PHE A 113 -10.24 -15.68 8.10
C PHE A 113 -9.95 -14.36 8.80
N PHE A 114 -8.77 -14.28 9.42
CA PHE A 114 -8.42 -13.14 10.24
C PHE A 114 -7.14 -12.49 9.76
N PRO A 115 -7.27 -11.37 9.06
CA PRO A 115 -6.14 -10.54 8.72
C PRO A 115 -5.40 -10.04 10.00
N GLY A 116 -6.14 -9.77 11.08
CA GLY A 116 -5.68 -9.05 12.27
C GLY A 116 -4.49 -9.63 13.05
N ILE A 117 -3.85 -8.76 13.84
CA ILE A 117 -2.61 -9.02 14.59
C ILE A 117 -2.84 -9.84 15.88
N PRO A 118 -1.80 -10.39 16.51
CA PRO A 118 -1.92 -11.05 17.81
C PRO A 118 -2.65 -10.17 18.83
N GLY A 119 -3.41 -10.76 19.75
CA GLY A 119 -4.19 -10.02 20.75
C GLY A 119 -5.62 -9.66 20.32
N CYS A 120 -5.98 -9.76 19.03
CA CYS A 120 -7.34 -9.46 18.55
C CYS A 120 -8.38 -10.58 18.80
N ALA A 121 -8.18 -11.42 19.81
CA ALA A 121 -9.13 -12.45 20.27
C ALA A 121 -9.60 -13.54 19.26
N LYS A 122 -8.95 -13.72 18.10
CA LYS A 122 -9.36 -14.69 17.05
C LYS A 122 -9.65 -16.10 17.55
N SER A 123 -8.73 -16.70 18.29
CA SER A 123 -8.89 -18.10 18.73
C SER A 123 -9.99 -18.24 19.78
N ALA A 124 -10.21 -17.21 20.61
CA ALA A 124 -11.37 -17.15 21.50
C ALA A 124 -12.67 -17.02 20.68
N LEU A 125 -12.68 -16.12 19.69
CA LEU A 125 -13.82 -15.93 18.80
C LEU A 125 -14.17 -17.21 18.04
N CYS A 126 -13.17 -17.93 17.50
CA CYS A 126 -13.39 -19.20 16.82
C CYS A 126 -14.03 -20.24 17.73
N LYS A 127 -13.61 -20.32 19.01
CA LYS A 127 -14.22 -21.23 19.99
C LYS A 127 -15.69 -20.88 20.24
N GLU A 128 -16.00 -19.59 20.42
CA GLU A 128 -17.37 -19.13 20.62
C GLU A 128 -18.24 -19.40 19.38
N LEU A 129 -17.71 -19.16 18.17
CA LEU A 129 -18.43 -19.41 16.92
C LEU A 129 -18.75 -20.90 16.69
N ILE A 130 -17.87 -21.81 17.13
CA ILE A 130 -18.12 -23.26 17.05
C ILE A 130 -19.20 -23.69 18.04
N ASN A 131 -19.23 -23.09 19.24
CA ASN A 131 -20.11 -23.48 20.33
C ASN A 131 -21.44 -22.70 20.35
N ALA A 132 -21.63 -21.74 19.44
CA ALA A 132 -22.81 -20.88 19.41
C ALA A 132 -24.10 -21.70 19.22
N PRO A 133 -25.06 -21.63 20.15
CA PRO A 133 -26.32 -22.37 20.04
C PRO A 133 -27.12 -21.89 18.82
N GLY A 134 -27.54 -22.82 17.96
CA GLY A 134 -28.20 -22.52 16.68
C GLY A 134 -27.24 -22.18 15.52
N GLY A 135 -25.92 -22.25 15.75
CA GLY A 135 -24.89 -21.98 14.74
C GLY A 135 -25.01 -20.59 14.12
N LEU A 136 -24.57 -20.48 12.87
CA LEU A 136 -24.73 -19.25 12.07
C LEU A 136 -26.10 -19.18 11.38
N GLU A 137 -27.13 -19.86 11.93
CA GLU A 137 -28.44 -20.03 11.27
C GLU A 137 -28.31 -20.42 9.80
N ASP A 138 -27.31 -21.27 9.56
CA ASP A 138 -26.83 -21.74 8.28
C ASP A 138 -26.74 -23.26 8.39
N ASP A 139 -27.14 -23.97 7.34
CA ASP A 139 -27.18 -25.42 7.28
C ASP A 139 -25.80 -26.06 7.05
N ARG A 140 -24.77 -25.25 6.77
CA ARG A 140 -23.38 -25.71 6.58
C ARG A 140 -22.71 -26.03 7.92
N PRO A 141 -21.97 -27.15 8.01
CA PRO A 141 -21.18 -27.48 9.19
C PRO A 141 -20.03 -26.49 9.39
N VAL A 142 -19.86 -26.01 10.63
CA VAL A 142 -18.74 -25.14 11.02
C VAL A 142 -17.55 -26.01 11.43
N ASN A 143 -16.40 -25.81 10.79
CA ASN A 143 -15.13 -26.44 11.15
C ASN A 143 -14.11 -25.35 11.47
N SER A 144 -13.16 -25.65 12.36
CA SER A 144 -12.06 -24.73 12.69
C SER A 144 -10.71 -25.43 12.55
N LEU A 145 -9.73 -24.69 12.01
CA LEU A 145 -8.34 -25.11 11.94
C LEU A 145 -7.48 -24.10 12.69
N MET A 146 -6.97 -24.52 13.85
CA MET A 146 -6.09 -23.69 14.69
C MET A 146 -4.65 -23.71 14.17
N GLY A 147 -4.19 -22.55 13.69
CA GLY A 147 -2.91 -22.39 13.03
C GLY A 147 -1.71 -22.58 13.94
N ASP A 148 -1.86 -22.31 15.23
CA ASP A 148 -0.80 -22.49 16.23
C ASP A 148 -0.49 -23.97 16.52
N LEU A 149 -1.46 -24.87 16.26
CA LEU A 149 -1.27 -26.33 16.38
C LEU A 149 -0.70 -26.95 15.09
N ILE A 150 -0.64 -26.17 14.01
CA ILE A 150 -0.24 -26.63 12.68
C ILE A 150 1.13 -26.05 12.32
N LYS A 151 2.16 -26.88 12.42
CA LYS A 151 3.53 -26.54 12.01
C LYS A 151 3.66 -26.50 10.49
N GLY A 152 3.95 -25.31 9.94
CA GLY A 152 4.20 -25.08 8.51
C GLY A 152 2.97 -25.32 7.61
N LYS A 153 2.96 -24.69 6.42
CA LYS A 153 1.98 -24.96 5.34
C LYS A 153 0.49 -24.85 5.74
N TYR A 154 0.16 -24.03 6.74
CA TYR A 154 -1.20 -23.90 7.26
C TYR A 154 -2.26 -23.64 6.18
N TRP A 155 -2.03 -22.65 5.33
CA TRP A 155 -2.98 -22.28 4.27
C TRP A 155 -3.17 -23.38 3.22
N GLN A 156 -2.16 -24.24 3.01
CA GLN A 156 -2.31 -25.43 2.17
C GLN A 156 -3.25 -26.45 2.81
N LYS A 157 -3.15 -26.67 4.13
CA LYS A 157 -4.10 -27.55 4.86
C LYS A 157 -5.52 -27.00 4.85
N VAL A 158 -5.69 -25.69 4.95
CA VAL A 158 -7.00 -25.04 4.78
C VAL A 158 -7.56 -25.36 3.38
N ALA A 159 -6.75 -25.23 2.33
CA ALA A 159 -7.16 -25.57 0.96
C ALA A 159 -7.56 -27.05 0.82
N GLU A 160 -6.78 -27.97 1.40
CA GLU A 160 -7.06 -29.42 1.38
C GLU A 160 -8.36 -29.76 2.11
N GLU A 161 -8.56 -29.23 3.32
CA GLU A 161 -9.80 -29.44 4.08
C GLU A 161 -11.01 -28.85 3.38
N ARG A 162 -10.87 -27.69 2.73
CA ARG A 162 -11.92 -27.10 1.90
C ARG A 162 -12.28 -27.96 0.70
N LYS A 163 -11.29 -28.55 0.01
CA LYS A 163 -11.54 -29.52 -1.07
C LYS A 163 -12.25 -30.78 -0.56
N ARG A 164 -11.89 -31.25 0.64
CA ARG A 164 -12.51 -32.43 1.27
C ARG A 164 -13.95 -32.17 1.73
N LYS A 165 -14.22 -30.96 2.22
CA LYS A 165 -15.52 -30.53 2.76
C LYS A 165 -15.99 -29.24 2.06
N PRO A 166 -16.38 -29.28 0.78
CA PRO A 166 -16.70 -28.08 0.01
C PRO A 166 -17.94 -27.35 0.55
N TYR A 167 -18.89 -28.07 1.14
CA TYR A 167 -20.07 -27.50 1.78
C TYR A 167 -19.83 -27.35 3.29
N SER A 168 -19.07 -26.33 3.70
CA SER A 168 -18.78 -26.06 5.11
C SER A 168 -18.42 -24.60 5.33
N ILE A 169 -18.53 -24.15 6.57
CA ILE A 169 -17.93 -22.89 7.04
C ILE A 169 -16.59 -23.25 7.69
N MET A 170 -15.50 -22.65 7.21
CA MET A 170 -14.14 -22.90 7.70
C MET A 170 -13.63 -21.69 8.45
N LEU A 171 -13.43 -21.83 9.76
CA LEU A 171 -12.78 -20.82 10.60
C LEU A 171 -11.27 -21.03 10.52
N ALA A 172 -10.59 -20.17 9.77
CA ALA A 172 -9.14 -20.17 9.63
C ALA A 172 -8.48 -19.39 10.77
N ASP A 173 -8.35 -20.01 11.95
CA ASP A 173 -7.73 -19.45 13.15
C ASP A 173 -6.19 -19.30 12.99
N LYS A 174 -5.78 -18.40 12.11
CA LYS A 174 -4.41 -17.92 11.91
C LYS A 174 -4.41 -16.51 11.34
N ASN A 175 -3.36 -15.75 11.63
CA ASN A 175 -3.14 -14.44 11.00
C ASN A 175 -2.94 -14.62 9.49
N ALA A 176 -3.63 -13.78 8.72
CA ALA A 176 -3.40 -13.55 7.30
C ALA A 176 -2.86 -12.11 7.11
N PRO A 177 -1.60 -11.82 7.49
CA PRO A 177 -1.15 -10.45 7.67
C PRO A 177 -0.74 -9.75 6.36
N ASN A 178 -0.74 -10.46 5.23
CA ASN A 178 -0.14 -9.98 3.99
C ASN A 178 -0.88 -10.45 2.73
N GLU A 179 -0.67 -9.70 1.66
CA GLU A 179 -1.26 -9.94 0.34
C GLU A 179 -0.94 -11.33 -0.22
N GLU A 180 0.26 -11.87 0.04
CA GLU A 180 0.62 -13.23 -0.42
C GLU A 180 -0.33 -14.29 0.15
N VAL A 181 -0.70 -14.16 1.42
CA VAL A 181 -1.69 -15.02 2.05
C VAL A 181 -3.08 -14.75 1.48
N TRP A 182 -3.45 -13.49 1.25
CA TRP A 182 -4.74 -13.14 0.64
C TRP A 182 -4.89 -13.66 -0.78
N ARG A 183 -3.80 -13.76 -1.54
CA ARG A 183 -3.81 -14.40 -2.86
C ARG A 183 -4.01 -15.91 -2.76
N GLN A 184 -3.50 -16.56 -1.71
CA GLN A 184 -3.78 -17.98 -1.45
C GLN A 184 -5.26 -18.18 -1.10
N ILE A 185 -5.76 -17.35 -0.18
CA ILE A 185 -7.13 -16.85 -0.07
C ILE A 185 -8.04 -17.03 -1.30
N GLU A 186 -7.90 -16.06 -2.21
CA GLU A 186 -8.60 -15.92 -3.47
C GLU A 186 -8.48 -17.18 -4.34
N ASN A 187 -7.28 -17.76 -4.46
CA ASN A 187 -7.08 -18.99 -5.24
C ASN A 187 -7.89 -20.17 -4.65
N MET A 188 -8.03 -20.26 -3.33
CA MET A 188 -8.92 -21.25 -2.70
C MET A 188 -10.38 -20.97 -3.02
N CYS A 189 -10.80 -19.70 -2.97
CA CYS A 189 -12.14 -19.27 -3.36
C CYS A 189 -12.45 -19.67 -4.81
N HIS A 190 -11.59 -19.31 -5.77
CA HIS A 190 -11.76 -19.65 -7.18
C HIS A 190 -11.80 -21.17 -7.43
N SER A 191 -10.93 -21.94 -6.78
CA SER A 191 -10.82 -23.39 -7.02
C SER A 191 -11.92 -24.21 -6.33
N THR A 192 -12.49 -23.73 -5.23
CA THR A 192 -13.55 -24.44 -4.47
C THR A 192 -14.92 -23.79 -4.58
N ARG A 193 -15.01 -22.69 -5.33
CA ARG A 193 -16.15 -21.77 -5.38
C ARG A 193 -16.59 -21.29 -4.00
N ALA A 194 -15.67 -21.22 -3.04
CA ALA A 194 -16.01 -20.71 -1.72
C ALA A 194 -15.99 -19.18 -1.73
N SER A 195 -16.79 -18.56 -0.86
CA SER A 195 -16.60 -17.15 -0.50
C SER A 195 -15.68 -17.05 0.71
N ALA A 196 -14.86 -16.00 0.80
CA ALA A 196 -14.06 -15.72 1.99
C ALA A 196 -14.54 -14.44 2.66
N VAL A 197 -14.50 -14.43 3.99
CA VAL A 197 -14.96 -13.33 4.83
C VAL A 197 -13.85 -12.97 5.80
N PRO A 198 -13.18 -11.81 5.60
CA PRO A 198 -12.26 -11.28 6.58
C PRO A 198 -13.00 -10.78 7.82
N VAL A 199 -12.50 -11.15 9.00
CA VAL A 199 -12.92 -10.57 10.28
C VAL A 199 -11.78 -9.72 10.82
N VAL A 200 -12.03 -8.43 10.97
CA VAL A 200 -11.07 -7.45 11.48
C VAL A 200 -11.60 -6.83 12.78
N ALA A 201 -10.71 -6.46 13.69
CA ALA A 201 -11.10 -5.69 14.86
C ALA A 201 -11.46 -4.27 14.41
N ASP A 202 -12.52 -3.70 14.96
CA ASP A 202 -12.87 -2.32 14.74
C ASP A 202 -11.95 -1.43 15.57
N SER A 203 -10.86 -1.00 14.94
CA SER A 203 -9.70 -0.42 15.63
C SER A 203 -9.55 1.07 15.42
N GLU A 204 -10.51 1.74 14.80
CA GLU A 204 -10.51 3.21 14.55
C GLU A 204 -9.16 3.69 13.95
N GLY A 205 -8.54 2.85 13.12
CA GLY A 205 -7.29 3.17 12.46
C GLY A 205 -7.46 4.21 11.36
N THR A 206 -6.33 4.63 10.79
CA THR A 206 -6.29 5.49 9.60
C THR A 206 -5.94 4.67 8.36
N ASP A 207 -6.08 5.26 7.19
CA ASP A 207 -5.66 4.69 5.90
C ASP A 207 -4.16 4.40 5.81
N THR A 208 -3.36 4.83 6.79
CA THR A 208 -1.91 4.55 6.86
C THR A 208 -1.50 3.68 8.05
N ASN A 209 -2.41 3.48 9.00
CA ASN A 209 -2.22 2.55 10.10
C ASN A 209 -3.60 2.00 10.50
N PRO A 210 -3.93 0.74 10.17
CA PRO A 210 -5.25 0.16 10.38
C PRO A 210 -5.61 0.02 11.86
N PHE A 211 -4.65 0.23 12.78
CA PHE A 211 -4.89 0.17 14.21
C PHE A 211 -4.60 1.52 14.88
N SER A 212 -5.61 2.10 15.54
CA SER A 212 -5.38 3.21 16.48
C SER A 212 -4.38 2.80 17.57
N ILE A 213 -3.76 3.80 18.19
CA ILE A 213 -2.85 3.59 19.31
C ILE A 213 -3.57 2.91 20.49
N ASP A 214 -4.84 3.22 20.71
CA ASP A 214 -5.72 2.57 21.69
C ASP A 214 -5.89 1.07 21.39
N ALA A 215 -6.16 0.72 20.13
CA ALA A 215 -6.31 -0.67 19.72
C ALA A 215 -5.00 -1.45 19.91
N LEU A 216 -3.86 -0.85 19.54
CA LEU A 216 -2.53 -1.42 19.76
C LEU A 216 -2.26 -1.64 21.26
N ALA A 217 -2.59 -0.66 22.10
CA ALA A 217 -2.45 -0.77 23.56
C ALA A 217 -3.21 -1.99 24.10
N VAL A 218 -4.47 -2.16 23.69
CA VAL A 218 -5.32 -3.29 24.09
C VAL A 218 -4.75 -4.62 23.59
N PHE A 219 -4.31 -4.70 22.33
CA PHE A 219 -3.75 -5.94 21.79
C PHE A 219 -2.47 -6.34 22.50
N MET A 220 -1.54 -5.40 22.70
CA MET A 220 -0.30 -5.64 23.43
C MET A 220 -0.60 -6.06 24.87
N PHE A 221 -1.49 -5.34 25.56
CA PHE A 221 -1.92 -5.69 26.91
C PHE A 221 -2.50 -7.12 26.98
N ARG A 222 -3.42 -7.46 26.07
CA ARG A 222 -4.00 -8.82 25.99
C ARG A 222 -2.96 -9.89 25.71
N VAL A 223 -1.91 -9.60 24.94
CA VAL A 223 -0.82 -10.56 24.67
C VAL A 223 0.04 -10.76 25.92
N LEU A 224 0.41 -9.66 26.60
CA LEU A 224 1.27 -9.68 27.78
C LEU A 224 0.62 -10.29 29.02
N GLN A 225 -0.72 -10.36 29.06
CA GLN A 225 -1.46 -11.06 30.12
C GLN A 225 -1.58 -12.58 29.87
N ARG A 226 -1.28 -13.08 28.66
CA ARG A 226 -1.39 -14.52 28.37
C ARG A 226 -0.28 -15.30 29.03
N VAL A 227 -0.59 -16.53 29.40
CA VAL A 227 0.37 -17.53 29.88
C VAL A 227 0.16 -18.81 29.09
N ASN A 228 1.22 -19.42 28.58
CA ASN A 228 1.20 -20.71 27.87
C ASN A 228 0.35 -20.72 26.58
N HIS A 229 0.40 -19.64 25.79
CA HIS A 229 -0.33 -19.60 24.51
C HIS A 229 0.39 -20.45 23.45
N PRO A 230 -0.29 -21.34 22.70
CA PRO A 230 0.38 -22.24 21.73
C PRO A 230 1.20 -21.53 20.64
N GLY A 231 0.82 -20.31 20.27
CA GLY A 231 1.56 -19.46 19.33
C GLY A 231 2.82 -18.76 19.87
N ASN A 232 3.24 -19.02 21.12
CA ASN A 232 4.43 -18.44 21.78
C ASN A 232 4.48 -16.89 21.86
N LEU A 233 3.36 -16.23 21.58
CA LEU A 233 3.13 -14.80 21.80
C LEU A 233 2.36 -14.64 23.11
N ASP A 234 3.09 -14.66 24.22
CA ASP A 234 2.55 -14.55 25.58
C ASP A 234 3.42 -13.63 26.46
N LYS A 235 3.19 -13.65 27.78
CA LYS A 235 3.99 -12.88 28.74
C LYS A 235 5.50 -13.09 28.61
N GLY A 236 5.98 -14.19 28.03
CA GLY A 236 7.41 -14.45 27.79
C GLY A 236 7.95 -14.01 26.41
N SER A 237 7.11 -13.46 25.52
CA SER A 237 7.51 -13.13 24.15
C SER A 237 8.37 -11.86 24.06
N PRO A 238 9.54 -11.88 23.37
CA PRO A 238 10.46 -10.74 23.26
C PRO A 238 10.12 -9.73 22.13
N ASN A 239 9.02 -9.94 21.38
CA ASN A 239 8.70 -9.13 20.20
C ASN A 239 7.23 -8.66 20.20
N ALA A 240 7.01 -7.33 20.31
CA ALA A 240 5.67 -6.73 20.37
C ALA A 240 5.39 -5.66 19.28
N GLY A 241 6.35 -5.28 18.44
CA GLY A 241 6.18 -4.20 17.45
C GLY A 241 5.51 -4.64 16.14
N TYR A 242 4.60 -3.81 15.60
CA TYR A 242 3.97 -4.02 14.29
C TYR A 242 3.60 -2.70 13.59
N SER A 243 3.73 -2.68 12.25
CA SER A 243 3.23 -1.61 11.36
C SER A 243 2.80 -2.22 10.02
N ARG A 244 1.65 -1.81 9.47
CA ARG A 244 1.27 -2.04 8.06
C ARG A 244 0.24 -1.01 7.62
N LYS A 245 0.19 -0.71 6.31
CA LYS A 245 -0.43 0.50 5.78
C LYS A 245 -1.87 0.37 5.28
N GLU A 246 -2.33 -0.76 4.74
CA GLU A 246 -3.63 -0.81 4.05
C GLU A 246 -4.32 -2.16 4.29
N PHE A 247 -5.61 -2.16 4.68
CA PHE A 247 -6.29 -3.40 5.07
C PHE A 247 -7.75 -3.43 4.65
N GLU A 248 -8.56 -2.45 5.04
CA GLU A 248 -10.01 -2.65 5.00
C GLU A 248 -10.61 -2.49 3.61
N GLY A 249 -10.21 -1.44 2.87
CA GLY A 249 -10.66 -1.22 1.50
C GLY A 249 -10.27 -2.35 0.56
N GLU A 250 -9.00 -2.79 0.62
CA GLU A 250 -8.49 -3.90 -0.18
C GLU A 250 -9.17 -5.24 0.17
N LEU A 251 -9.45 -5.50 1.44
CA LEU A 251 -10.18 -6.69 1.86
C LEU A 251 -11.62 -6.71 1.33
N VAL A 252 -12.32 -5.57 1.35
CA VAL A 252 -13.66 -5.46 0.78
C VAL A 252 -13.62 -5.62 -0.74
N GLU A 253 -12.65 -5.01 -1.43
CA GLU A 253 -12.49 -5.13 -2.88
C GLU A 253 -12.24 -6.57 -3.32
N ARG A 254 -11.38 -7.29 -2.60
CA ARG A 254 -11.01 -8.68 -2.94
C ARG A 254 -12.07 -9.70 -2.56
N PHE A 255 -12.74 -9.52 -1.42
CA PHE A 255 -13.59 -10.54 -0.83
C PHE A 255 -15.09 -10.19 -0.79
N GLY A 256 -15.46 -8.98 -1.22
CA GLY A 256 -16.84 -8.50 -1.34
C GLY A 256 -17.58 -8.26 -0.01
N SER A 257 -16.99 -8.67 1.12
CA SER A 257 -17.55 -8.52 2.46
C SER A 257 -16.45 -8.36 3.49
N LEU A 258 -16.78 -7.75 4.63
CA LEU A 258 -15.86 -7.52 5.75
C LEU A 258 -16.67 -7.51 7.04
N VAL A 259 -16.23 -8.29 8.04
CA VAL A 259 -16.86 -8.29 9.35
C VAL A 259 -16.02 -7.46 10.32
N LYS A 260 -16.68 -6.51 10.98
CA LYS A 260 -16.09 -5.65 12.01
C LYS A 260 -16.39 -6.23 13.39
N MET A 261 -15.35 -6.60 14.13
CA MET A 261 -15.46 -7.05 15.51
C MET A 261 -15.23 -5.86 16.45
N PRO A 262 -16.24 -5.39 17.20
CA PRO A 262 -16.09 -4.28 18.14
C PRO A 262 -14.95 -4.53 19.13
N LEU A 263 -14.12 -3.51 19.35
CA LEU A 263 -12.98 -3.59 20.26
C LEU A 263 -13.07 -2.57 21.39
N LEU A 264 -13.26 -1.30 21.05
CA LEU A 264 -13.23 -0.16 21.96
C LEU A 264 -14.63 0.42 22.16
N LYS A 265 -14.91 0.89 23.37
CA LYS A 265 -16.14 1.65 23.65
C LYS A 265 -16.05 3.03 23.00
N SER A 266 -17.15 3.52 22.46
CA SER A 266 -17.24 4.84 21.83
C SER A 266 -17.20 6.00 22.83
N ASP A 267 -17.61 5.76 24.08
CA ASP A 267 -17.66 6.73 25.18
C ASP A 267 -16.44 6.66 26.11
N ARG A 268 -15.35 6.01 25.67
CA ARG A 268 -14.14 5.83 26.46
C ARG A 268 -13.45 7.16 26.76
N SER A 269 -12.78 7.23 27.90
CA SER A 269 -11.85 8.31 28.19
C SER A 269 -10.59 8.21 27.32
N PRO A 270 -9.84 9.32 27.11
CA PRO A 270 -8.61 9.30 26.32
C PRO A 270 -7.53 8.38 26.88
N LEU A 271 -6.66 7.88 26.00
CA LEU A 271 -5.51 7.05 26.36
C LEU A 271 -4.60 7.79 27.37
N PRO A 272 -4.24 7.18 28.52
CA PRO A 272 -3.34 7.80 29.48
C PRO A 272 -2.00 8.15 28.84
N ASP A 273 -1.49 9.35 29.12
CA ASP A 273 -0.24 9.85 28.55
C ASP A 273 0.94 8.87 28.69
N PRO A 274 1.15 8.17 29.83
CA PRO A 274 2.23 7.19 29.93
C PRO A 274 2.09 6.04 28.93
N VAL A 275 0.86 5.58 28.67
CA VAL A 275 0.56 4.49 27.72
C VAL A 275 0.76 4.97 26.29
N LYS A 276 0.29 6.18 25.97
CA LYS A 276 0.49 6.79 24.66
C LYS A 276 1.97 6.96 24.34
N SER A 277 2.70 7.59 25.27
CA SER A 277 4.13 7.90 25.12
C SER A 277 4.99 6.65 24.90
N ILE A 278 4.77 5.57 25.67
CA ILE A 278 5.55 4.34 25.52
C ILE A 278 5.27 3.60 24.21
N LEU A 279 4.05 3.70 23.67
CA LEU A 279 3.69 3.10 22.39
C LEU A 279 4.30 3.88 21.22
N GLU A 280 4.24 5.21 21.28
CA GLU A 280 4.89 6.10 20.29
C GLU A 280 6.42 5.89 20.28
N GLU A 281 7.05 5.78 21.45
CA GLU A 281 8.47 5.42 21.58
C GLU A 281 8.79 4.10 20.87
N GLY A 282 7.94 3.09 21.06
CA GLY A 282 8.09 1.78 20.43
C GLY A 282 7.96 1.82 18.91
N ILE A 283 6.99 2.57 18.40
CA ILE A 283 6.80 2.78 16.96
C ILE A 283 8.02 3.49 16.36
N ASN A 284 8.52 4.53 17.03
CA ASN A 284 9.71 5.26 16.59
C ASN A 284 10.95 4.36 16.59
N LEU A 285 11.15 3.55 17.64
CA LEU A 285 12.26 2.61 17.72
C LEU A 285 12.17 1.52 16.65
N TYR A 286 10.96 1.03 16.35
CA TYR A 286 10.72 0.08 15.27
C TYR A 286 11.06 0.68 13.90
N ASN A 287 10.66 1.92 13.64
CA ASN A 287 10.96 2.63 12.40
C ASN A 287 12.48 2.86 12.25
N LEU A 288 13.17 3.21 13.33
CA LEU A 288 14.62 3.37 13.35
C LEU A 288 15.36 2.05 13.11
N HIS A 289 14.88 0.96 13.70
CA HIS A 289 15.43 -0.37 13.46
C HIS A 289 15.21 -0.82 12.02
N THR A 290 13.99 -0.69 11.50
CA THR A 290 13.61 -1.11 10.15
C THR A 290 14.37 -0.33 9.09
N SER A 291 14.59 0.98 9.27
CA SER A 291 15.35 1.80 8.33
C SER A 291 16.82 1.40 8.24
N ARG A 292 17.41 0.93 9.35
CA ARG A 292 18.84 0.58 9.42
C ARG A 292 19.12 -0.90 9.15
N HIS A 293 18.23 -1.79 9.55
CA HIS A 293 18.43 -3.24 9.57
C HIS A 293 17.41 -4.01 8.73
N GLY A 294 16.49 -3.32 8.06
CA GLY A 294 15.48 -3.92 7.19
C GLY A 294 14.56 -4.86 7.97
N ARG A 295 14.45 -6.11 7.51
CA ARG A 295 13.59 -7.15 8.12
C ARG A 295 14.27 -7.94 9.24
N MET A 296 15.42 -7.50 9.73
CA MET A 296 16.09 -8.16 10.85
C MET A 296 15.19 -8.12 12.10
N GLU A 297 15.32 -9.09 12.99
CA GLU A 297 14.58 -9.08 14.26
C GLU A 297 14.99 -7.87 15.11
N SER A 298 14.02 -7.22 15.76
CA SER A 298 14.25 -6.02 16.58
C SER A 298 15.12 -6.28 17.81
N THR A 299 15.20 -7.54 18.25
CA THR A 299 16.12 -8.01 19.30
C THR A 299 17.56 -8.21 18.82
N LYS A 300 17.83 -7.98 17.54
CA LYS A 300 19.14 -8.08 16.90
C LYS A 300 19.52 -6.75 16.27
N GLY A 301 20.83 -6.54 16.06
CA GLY A 301 21.34 -5.31 15.47
C GLY A 301 21.68 -4.24 16.50
N SER A 302 21.85 -3.00 16.02
CA SER A 302 22.43 -1.89 16.79
C SER A 302 21.51 -1.36 17.90
N TYR A 303 20.20 -1.63 17.83
CA TYR A 303 19.19 -1.12 18.77
C TYR A 303 18.66 -2.17 19.74
N ALA A 304 19.30 -3.34 19.84
CA ALA A 304 18.80 -4.45 20.65
C ALA A 304 18.69 -4.13 22.15
N LYS A 305 19.58 -3.27 22.68
CA LYS A 305 19.57 -2.87 24.10
C LYS A 305 18.42 -1.90 24.39
N GLU A 306 18.21 -0.95 23.50
CA GLU A 306 17.13 0.02 23.52
C GLU A 306 15.78 -0.71 23.42
N TRP A 307 15.70 -1.72 22.55
CA TRP A 307 14.51 -2.56 22.39
C TRP A 307 14.17 -3.32 23.69
N ALA A 308 15.16 -3.96 24.30
CA ALA A 308 14.97 -4.68 25.57
C ALA A 308 14.57 -3.75 26.72
N LYS A 309 15.14 -2.54 26.77
CA LYS A 309 14.78 -1.51 27.76
C LYS A 309 13.35 -1.04 27.56
N TRP A 310 13.00 -0.69 26.32
CA TRP A 310 11.65 -0.25 25.94
C TRP A 310 10.61 -1.32 26.28
N GLU A 311 10.86 -2.59 25.94
CA GLU A 311 9.93 -3.69 26.22
C GLU A 311 9.64 -3.83 27.72
N LYS A 312 10.68 -3.71 28.56
CA LYS A 312 10.52 -3.71 30.02
C LYS A 312 9.64 -2.55 30.49
N GLN A 313 9.89 -1.34 29.99
CA GLN A 313 9.11 -0.15 30.33
C GLN A 313 7.65 -0.27 29.85
N LEU A 314 7.42 -0.77 28.63
CA LEU A 314 6.10 -1.06 28.08
C LEU A 314 5.30 -1.97 29.00
N ARG A 315 5.90 -3.08 29.46
CA ARG A 315 5.25 -4.03 30.38
C ARG A 315 4.85 -3.36 31.69
N GLU A 316 5.75 -2.59 32.29
CA GLU A 316 5.46 -1.88 33.55
C GLU A 316 4.34 -0.85 33.37
N VAL A 317 4.37 -0.07 32.28
CA VAL A 317 3.36 0.95 31.98
C VAL A 317 1.99 0.32 31.73
N LEU A 318 1.91 -0.73 30.91
CA LEU A 318 0.63 -1.39 30.60
C LEU A 318 0.04 -2.08 31.83
N ILE A 319 0.87 -2.67 32.72
CA ILE A 319 0.39 -3.25 33.98
C ILE A 319 -0.16 -2.18 34.92
N ARG A 320 0.53 -1.04 35.07
CA ARG A 320 0.06 0.06 35.93
C ARG A 320 -1.25 0.68 35.43
N ASN A 321 -1.53 0.59 34.14
CA ASN A 321 -2.74 1.13 33.51
C ASN A 321 -3.78 0.04 33.17
N ALA A 322 -3.68 -1.14 33.78
CA ALA A 322 -4.57 -2.27 33.49
C ALA A 322 -6.05 -1.98 33.71
N GLU A 323 -6.40 -1.21 34.74
CA GLU A 323 -7.80 -0.83 35.03
C GLU A 323 -8.41 -0.03 33.88
N TYR A 324 -7.70 1.00 33.41
CA TYR A 324 -8.09 1.76 32.22
C TYR A 324 -8.19 0.86 30.98
N LEU A 325 -7.15 0.06 30.71
CA LEU A 325 -7.11 -0.78 29.50
C LEU A 325 -8.26 -1.79 29.48
N ASN A 326 -8.68 -2.31 30.64
CA ASN A 326 -9.86 -3.18 30.74
C ASN A 326 -11.18 -2.40 30.59
N SER A 327 -11.27 -1.18 31.13
CA SER A 327 -12.53 -0.42 31.14
C SER A 327 -12.93 0.08 29.75
N VAL A 328 -11.97 0.38 28.87
CA VAL A 328 -12.22 0.90 27.51
C VAL A 328 -12.60 -0.16 26.49
N GLN A 329 -12.41 -1.44 26.82
CA GLN A 329 -12.76 -2.54 25.93
C GLN A 329 -14.27 -2.83 25.97
N VAL A 330 -14.82 -3.17 24.80
CA VAL A 330 -16.18 -3.72 24.72
C VAL A 330 -16.21 -5.13 25.35
N PRO A 331 -17.27 -5.51 26.09
CA PRO A 331 -17.43 -6.88 26.58
C PRO A 331 -17.30 -7.91 25.46
N PHE A 332 -16.57 -9.00 25.70
CA PHE A 332 -16.25 -9.96 24.64
C PHE A 332 -17.49 -10.66 24.09
N GLU A 333 -18.46 -10.97 24.97
CA GLU A 333 -19.73 -11.58 24.61
C GLU A 333 -20.54 -10.70 23.65
N PHE A 334 -20.48 -9.38 23.84
CA PHE A 334 -21.09 -8.42 22.93
C PHE A 334 -20.40 -8.43 21.56
N ALA A 335 -19.07 -8.45 21.53
CA ALA A 335 -18.31 -8.51 20.28
C ALA A 335 -18.60 -9.82 19.50
N VAL A 336 -18.69 -10.95 20.19
CA VAL A 336 -19.09 -12.25 19.61
C VAL A 336 -20.49 -12.16 18.99
N LYS A 337 -21.46 -11.60 19.73
CA LYS A 337 -22.84 -11.44 19.24
C LYS A 337 -22.88 -10.62 17.95
N GLN A 338 -22.17 -9.49 17.90
CA GLN A 338 -22.09 -8.62 16.73
C GLN A 338 -21.45 -9.32 15.52
N VAL A 339 -20.37 -10.08 15.73
CA VAL A 339 -19.73 -10.87 14.66
C VAL A 339 -20.68 -11.96 14.14
N VAL A 340 -21.36 -12.67 15.03
CA VAL A 340 -22.34 -13.71 14.67
C VAL A 340 -23.47 -13.12 13.82
N GLU A 341 -24.04 -11.98 14.22
CA GLU A 341 -25.11 -11.32 13.47
C GLU A 341 -24.65 -10.87 12.08
N GLN A 342 -23.43 -10.33 11.94
CA GLN A 342 -22.86 -9.97 10.64
C GLN A 342 -22.61 -11.19 9.76
N LEU A 343 -22.01 -12.26 10.31
CA LEU A 343 -21.78 -13.51 9.59
C LEU A 343 -23.09 -14.17 9.15
N LYS A 344 -24.15 -14.11 9.97
CA LYS A 344 -25.51 -14.58 9.62
C LYS A 344 -26.06 -13.84 8.41
N LYS A 345 -25.90 -12.50 8.34
CA LYS A 345 -26.33 -11.70 7.19
C LYS A 345 -25.58 -12.07 5.91
N ILE A 346 -24.25 -12.24 6.00
CA ILE A 346 -23.41 -12.66 4.87
C ILE A 346 -23.81 -14.06 4.39
N ALA A 347 -24.00 -15.00 5.32
CA ALA A 347 -24.40 -16.37 5.04
C ALA A 347 -25.77 -16.44 4.31
N LYS A 348 -26.73 -15.59 4.69
CA LYS A 348 -28.07 -15.52 4.07
C LYS A 348 -28.08 -14.75 2.74
N GLY A 349 -27.00 -14.06 2.39
CA GLY A 349 -26.93 -13.17 1.22
C GLY A 349 -27.60 -11.80 1.43
N ASP A 350 -27.99 -11.48 2.67
CA ASP A 350 -28.63 -10.23 3.08
C ASP A 350 -27.62 -9.15 3.52
N TYR A 351 -26.35 -9.32 3.14
CA TYR A 351 -25.29 -8.38 3.48
C TYR A 351 -25.27 -7.24 2.46
N ALA A 352 -25.78 -6.09 2.86
CA ALA A 352 -25.41 -4.84 2.22
C ALA A 352 -23.94 -4.57 2.57
N THR A 353 -23.07 -4.49 1.55
CA THR A 353 -21.75 -3.88 1.72
C THR A 353 -21.95 -2.54 2.43
N PRO A 354 -21.16 -2.20 3.47
CA PRO A 354 -21.14 -0.84 3.98
C PRO A 354 -21.02 0.09 2.78
N ASP A 355 -21.76 1.19 2.75
CA ASP A 355 -21.60 2.25 1.76
C ASP A 355 -20.19 2.86 1.92
N THR A 356 -19.16 2.10 1.55
CA THR A 356 -18.02 2.68 0.88
C THR A 356 -18.60 3.11 -0.45
N GLU A 357 -18.85 4.41 -0.60
CA GLU A 357 -19.00 5.02 -1.91
C GLU A 357 -18.05 4.29 -2.85
N LYS A 358 -18.59 3.69 -3.93
CA LYS A 358 -17.85 2.87 -4.88
C LYS A 358 -16.61 3.62 -5.33
N ARG A 359 -15.52 3.43 -4.60
CA ARG A 359 -14.20 3.97 -4.84
C ARG A 359 -13.63 3.10 -5.95
N LYS A 360 -14.05 3.37 -7.18
CA LYS A 360 -13.55 2.75 -8.41
C LYS A 360 -12.10 3.18 -8.66
N PHE A 361 -11.16 2.78 -7.80
CA PHE A 361 -9.73 3.04 -8.00
C PHE A 361 -9.06 2.10 -9.02
N GLY A 362 -9.77 1.08 -9.53
CA GLY A 362 -9.26 0.15 -10.53
C GLY A 362 -8.78 0.78 -11.84
N THR A 363 -9.23 2.00 -12.16
CA THR A 363 -8.89 2.72 -13.40
C THR A 363 -8.04 3.96 -13.22
N ILE A 364 -7.67 4.34 -11.99
CA ILE A 364 -7.02 5.63 -11.74
C ILE A 364 -5.57 5.61 -12.24
N VAL A 365 -5.32 6.42 -13.24
CA VAL A 365 -4.07 6.72 -13.94
C VAL A 365 -3.31 7.83 -13.21
N PHE A 366 -3.96 8.88 -12.70
CA PHE A 366 -3.29 9.97 -11.99
C PHE A 366 -4.21 10.76 -11.03
N ALA A 367 -3.59 11.49 -10.10
CA ALA A 367 -4.25 12.46 -9.22
C ALA A 367 -3.88 13.87 -9.67
N ALA A 368 -4.86 14.78 -9.70
CA ALA A 368 -4.64 16.16 -10.10
C ALA A 368 -5.57 17.14 -9.36
N VAL A 369 -5.18 18.42 -9.32
CA VAL A 369 -6.07 19.50 -8.93
C VAL A 369 -6.63 20.16 -10.18
N ASP A 370 -7.91 19.99 -10.42
CA ASP A 370 -8.62 20.62 -11.54
C ASP A 370 -8.88 22.09 -11.25
N LEU A 371 -8.47 22.95 -12.18
CA LEU A 371 -8.62 24.38 -12.08
C LEU A 371 -9.72 24.88 -13.03
N PRO A 372 -10.52 25.88 -12.61
CA PRO A 372 -11.50 26.50 -13.48
C PRO A 372 -10.84 27.14 -14.71
N VAL A 373 -11.18 26.63 -15.90
CA VAL A 373 -10.66 27.13 -17.19
C VAL A 373 -10.93 28.63 -17.38
N THR A 374 -12.08 29.12 -16.92
CA THR A 374 -12.46 30.53 -17.02
C THR A 374 -11.52 31.46 -16.24
N GLU A 375 -11.02 31.01 -15.09
CA GLU A 375 -10.07 31.78 -14.28
C GLU A 375 -8.69 31.80 -14.94
N ILE A 376 -8.24 30.65 -15.49
CA ILE A 376 -6.99 30.57 -16.25
C ILE A 376 -7.03 31.47 -17.49
N GLN A 377 -8.15 31.47 -18.24
CA GLN A 377 -8.34 32.33 -19.41
C GLN A 377 -8.31 33.80 -19.03
N THR A 378 -9.06 34.19 -17.99
CA THR A 378 -9.07 35.57 -17.49
C THR A 378 -7.66 36.04 -17.10
N LEU A 379 -6.86 35.17 -16.48
CA LEU A 379 -5.47 35.48 -16.14
C LEU A 379 -4.59 35.67 -17.39
N LEU A 380 -4.75 34.81 -18.40
CA LEU A 380 -4.00 34.93 -19.66
C LEU A 380 -4.35 36.21 -20.42
N ASP A 381 -5.63 36.59 -20.46
CA ASP A 381 -6.08 37.83 -21.11
C ASP A 381 -5.49 39.06 -20.41
N ASN A 382 -5.55 39.09 -19.08
CA ASN A 382 -4.92 40.14 -18.27
C ASN A 382 -3.40 40.22 -18.51
N LEU A 383 -2.72 39.09 -18.66
CA LEU A 383 -1.29 39.05 -18.98
C LEU A 383 -0.99 39.54 -20.40
N ALA A 384 -1.86 39.25 -21.36
CA ALA A 384 -1.74 39.73 -22.73
C ALA A 384 -1.92 41.25 -22.84
N GLU A 385 -2.80 41.84 -22.03
CA GLU A 385 -2.97 43.29 -21.98
C GLU A 385 -1.73 44.00 -21.45
N ASN A 386 -1.07 43.41 -20.45
CA ASN A 386 0.04 44.03 -19.73
C ASN A 386 1.43 43.64 -20.25
N ASN A 387 1.55 42.56 -21.04
CA ASN A 387 2.83 42.06 -21.54
C ASN A 387 2.83 41.83 -23.06
N PRO A 388 3.55 42.66 -23.85
CA PRO A 388 3.60 42.53 -25.30
C PRO A 388 4.08 41.16 -25.81
N LYS A 389 4.96 40.47 -25.07
CA LYS A 389 5.44 39.13 -25.45
C LYS A 389 4.35 38.08 -25.33
N VAL A 390 3.57 38.13 -24.24
CA VAL A 390 2.40 37.26 -24.04
C VAL A 390 1.35 37.55 -25.09
N LYS A 391 1.08 38.83 -25.37
CA LYS A 391 0.15 39.25 -26.43
C LYS A 391 0.55 38.71 -27.80
N ALA A 392 1.83 38.80 -28.13
CA ALA A 392 2.36 38.28 -29.39
C ALA A 392 2.25 36.75 -29.46
N PHE A 393 2.54 36.06 -28.35
CA PHE A 393 2.41 34.61 -28.26
C PHE A 393 0.96 34.13 -28.42
N LEU A 394 -0.03 34.81 -27.84
CA LEU A 394 -1.43 34.36 -27.87
C LEU A 394 -2.19 34.74 -29.15
N LYS A 395 -1.68 35.69 -29.95
CA LYS A 395 -2.40 36.31 -31.08
C LYS A 395 -2.97 35.31 -32.10
N ASP A 396 -2.30 34.20 -32.31
CA ASP A 396 -2.64 33.15 -33.28
C ASP A 396 -3.18 31.86 -32.65
N LYS A 397 -3.37 31.86 -31.32
CA LYS A 397 -3.76 30.67 -30.55
C LYS A 397 -5.20 30.82 -30.08
N ASP A 398 -6.09 29.98 -30.60
CA ASP A 398 -7.47 29.90 -30.13
C ASP A 398 -7.53 29.19 -28.77
N MET A 399 -7.24 29.95 -27.71
CA MET A 399 -7.18 29.43 -26.34
C MET A 399 -8.53 28.91 -25.85
N VAL A 400 -9.64 29.44 -26.37
CA VAL A 400 -10.99 28.99 -26.04
C VAL A 400 -11.24 27.57 -26.56
N LYS A 401 -10.75 27.25 -27.76
CA LYS A 401 -10.85 25.87 -28.30
C LYS A 401 -9.83 24.90 -27.71
N ASN A 402 -8.63 25.38 -27.38
CA ASN A 402 -7.49 24.55 -27.00
C ASN A 402 -7.46 24.24 -25.49
N LEU A 403 -7.81 25.19 -24.62
CA LEU A 403 -7.82 24.99 -23.18
C LEU A 403 -9.16 24.43 -22.70
N ARG A 404 -9.39 23.13 -22.92
CA ARG A 404 -10.63 22.46 -22.48
C ARG A 404 -10.63 22.05 -21.01
N LYS A 405 -9.44 21.80 -20.46
CA LYS A 405 -9.21 21.41 -19.06
C LYS A 405 -7.88 22.00 -18.61
N GLY A 406 -7.85 22.60 -17.42
CA GLY A 406 -6.63 22.99 -16.74
C GLY A 406 -6.51 22.19 -15.46
N HIS A 407 -5.38 21.54 -15.23
CA HIS A 407 -5.13 20.80 -13.99
C HIS A 407 -3.65 20.83 -13.63
N VAL A 408 -3.36 20.74 -12.32
CA VAL A 408 -2.02 20.49 -11.80
C VAL A 408 -1.91 19.01 -11.49
N THR A 409 -1.07 18.27 -12.22
CA THR A 409 -0.83 16.86 -11.91
C THR A 409 -0.04 16.74 -10.60
N LEU A 410 -0.56 15.96 -9.66
CA LEU A 410 0.08 15.68 -8.37
C LEU A 410 0.92 14.42 -8.42
N ALA A 411 0.37 13.34 -8.97
CA ALA A 411 1.11 12.12 -9.19
C ALA A 411 0.47 11.28 -10.30
N HIS A 412 1.32 10.69 -11.14
CA HIS A 412 0.92 9.72 -12.15
C HIS A 412 1.32 8.29 -11.74
N LYS A 413 0.44 7.31 -11.96
CA LYS A 413 0.62 5.90 -11.57
C LYS A 413 1.87 5.28 -12.19
N ARG A 414 2.17 5.58 -13.47
CA ARG A 414 3.38 5.06 -14.14
C ARG A 414 4.68 5.63 -13.57
N SER A 415 4.69 6.91 -13.18
CA SER A 415 5.92 7.59 -12.74
C SER A 415 6.16 7.43 -11.25
N HIS A 416 5.10 7.39 -10.43
CA HIS A 416 5.20 7.42 -8.97
C HIS A 416 4.61 6.18 -8.29
N GLY A 417 3.98 5.29 -9.04
CA GLY A 417 3.31 4.09 -8.50
C GLY A 417 1.91 4.36 -7.95
N VAL A 418 1.15 3.28 -7.77
CA VAL A 418 -0.26 3.32 -7.30
C VAL A 418 -0.36 3.96 -5.92
N THR A 419 0.55 3.63 -5.00
CA THR A 419 0.56 4.16 -3.63
C THR A 419 0.74 5.68 -3.59
N ALA A 420 1.54 6.26 -4.48
CA ALA A 420 1.72 7.70 -4.54
C ALA A 420 0.45 8.41 -5.00
N VAL A 421 -0.25 7.84 -5.99
CA VAL A 421 -1.55 8.37 -6.45
C VAL A 421 -2.60 8.23 -5.34
N ALA A 422 -2.73 7.05 -4.74
CA ALA A 422 -3.71 6.79 -3.69
C ALA A 422 -3.51 7.68 -2.44
N SER A 423 -2.28 8.12 -2.16
CA SER A 423 -1.99 8.99 -1.01
C SER A 423 -2.74 10.33 -1.02
N TYR A 424 -3.23 10.79 -2.18
CA TYR A 424 -4.05 12.00 -2.30
C TYR A 424 -5.54 11.76 -1.98
N GLY A 425 -5.93 10.53 -1.65
CA GLY A 425 -7.33 10.17 -1.38
C GLY A 425 -7.94 10.92 -0.21
N ILE A 426 -7.10 11.39 0.72
CA ILE A 426 -7.50 12.21 1.87
C ILE A 426 -8.00 13.61 1.48
N PHE A 427 -7.66 14.07 0.28
CA PHE A 427 -8.04 15.39 -0.23
C PHE A 427 -9.08 15.30 -1.36
N HIS A 428 -9.67 14.12 -1.61
CA HIS A 428 -10.59 13.92 -2.72
C HIS A 428 -11.80 14.86 -2.63
N HIS A 429 -12.12 15.55 -3.72
CA HIS A 429 -13.14 16.60 -3.81
C HIS A 429 -12.93 17.83 -2.91
N GLU A 430 -11.79 17.93 -2.21
CA GLU A 430 -11.45 19.12 -1.45
C GLU A 430 -10.95 20.24 -2.37
N LYS A 431 -11.23 21.49 -1.95
CA LYS A 431 -10.73 22.68 -2.64
C LYS A 431 -9.29 22.99 -2.21
N VAL A 432 -8.37 22.94 -3.16
CA VAL A 432 -6.96 23.22 -2.97
C VAL A 432 -6.63 24.61 -3.55
N PRO A 433 -6.09 25.54 -2.75
CA PRO A 433 -5.55 26.79 -3.28
C PRO A 433 -4.27 26.52 -4.08
N VAL A 434 -4.18 27.07 -5.27
CA VAL A 434 -3.03 26.95 -6.18
C VAL A 434 -2.55 28.34 -6.58
N ASP A 435 -1.34 28.68 -6.14
CA ASP A 435 -0.67 29.92 -6.52
C ASP A 435 0.05 29.73 -7.84
N LEU A 436 -0.24 30.57 -8.83
CA LEU A 436 0.48 30.57 -10.11
C LEU A 436 1.63 31.56 -10.04
N THR A 437 2.87 31.08 -10.14
CA THR A 437 4.07 31.89 -9.88
C THR A 437 4.71 32.45 -11.13
N ALA A 438 4.58 31.77 -12.27
CA ALA A 438 5.13 32.21 -13.54
C ALA A 438 4.38 31.60 -14.72
N LEU A 439 4.35 32.30 -15.85
CA LEU A 439 3.96 31.75 -17.16
C LEU A 439 5.22 31.44 -17.97
N LEU A 440 5.37 30.19 -18.39
CA LEU A 440 6.45 29.74 -19.28
C LEU A 440 5.86 29.36 -20.64
N PHE A 441 6.50 29.80 -21.73
CA PHE A 441 6.06 29.45 -23.08
C PHE A 441 7.21 29.41 -24.08
N SER A 442 7.10 28.51 -25.05
CA SER A 442 7.90 28.43 -26.27
C SER A 442 6.99 28.58 -27.49
N ASP A 443 7.53 28.40 -28.69
CA ASP A 443 6.75 28.28 -29.93
C ASP A 443 5.81 27.07 -29.94
N LYS A 444 6.10 26.03 -29.14
CA LYS A 444 5.40 24.73 -29.16
C LYS A 444 4.48 24.46 -27.98
N MET A 445 4.66 25.14 -26.86
CA MET A 445 3.88 24.85 -25.64
C MET A 445 3.90 26.01 -24.66
N ALA A 446 2.91 26.05 -23.77
CA ALA A 446 2.85 26.99 -22.67
C ALA A 446 2.25 26.35 -21.42
N ALA A 447 2.78 26.71 -20.25
CA ALA A 447 2.30 26.26 -18.96
C ALA A 447 2.51 27.33 -17.87
N PHE A 448 1.61 27.36 -16.89
CA PHE A 448 1.84 28.09 -15.65
C PHE A 448 2.58 27.20 -14.66
N GLU A 449 3.63 27.74 -14.04
CA GLU A 449 4.21 27.15 -12.84
C GLU A 449 3.24 27.32 -11.67
N ALA A 450 3.06 26.25 -10.90
CA ALA A 450 2.07 26.18 -9.84
C ALA A 450 2.69 25.80 -8.50
N ARG A 451 2.24 26.46 -7.44
CA ARG A 451 2.54 26.11 -6.04
C ARG A 451 1.24 25.78 -5.33
N LEU A 452 1.15 24.55 -4.84
CA LEU A 452 -0.01 24.06 -4.10
C LEU A 452 0.04 24.55 -2.65
N GLY A 453 -1.11 24.95 -2.11
CA GLY A 453 -1.27 25.37 -0.72
C GLY A 453 -1.65 24.23 0.22
N SER A 454 -2.40 24.57 1.28
CA SER A 454 -2.81 23.63 2.33
C SER A 454 -4.32 23.49 2.42
N VAL A 455 -4.79 22.29 2.75
CA VAL A 455 -6.18 21.97 3.07
C VAL A 455 -6.23 21.47 4.51
N ASN A 456 -7.11 22.04 5.34
CA ASN A 456 -7.26 21.65 6.76
C ASN A 456 -5.94 21.63 7.57
N GLY A 457 -4.99 22.50 7.21
CA GLY A 457 -3.66 22.57 7.84
C GLY A 457 -2.61 21.62 7.26
N GLU A 458 -2.99 20.69 6.39
CA GLU A 458 -2.07 19.79 5.70
C GLU A 458 -1.66 20.37 4.33
N ARG A 459 -0.34 20.38 4.07
CA ARG A 459 0.19 20.88 2.80
C ARG A 459 0.01 19.84 1.68
N VAL A 460 -0.60 20.24 0.58
CA VAL A 460 -0.67 19.41 -0.63
C VAL A 460 0.64 19.57 -1.42
N VAL A 461 1.37 18.47 -1.61
CA VAL A 461 2.68 18.49 -2.30
C VAL A 461 2.60 17.59 -3.53
N SER A 462 2.89 18.12 -4.71
CA SER A 462 3.01 17.32 -5.94
C SER A 462 4.30 16.48 -5.90
N LYS A 463 4.26 15.29 -6.49
CA LYS A 463 5.43 14.44 -6.72
C LYS A 463 6.24 14.85 -7.95
N ASN A 464 5.66 15.66 -8.83
CA ASN A 464 6.41 16.22 -9.95
C ASN A 464 7.41 17.26 -9.43
N GLU A 465 8.64 17.23 -9.94
CA GLU A 465 9.68 18.22 -9.59
C GLU A 465 9.26 19.65 -9.95
N TRP A 466 8.52 19.78 -11.06
CA TRP A 466 7.98 21.04 -11.53
C TRP A 466 6.45 20.95 -11.70
N PRO A 467 5.68 21.29 -10.64
CA PRO A 467 4.23 21.30 -10.71
C PRO A 467 3.77 22.45 -11.60
N HIS A 468 2.94 22.14 -12.60
CA HIS A 468 2.52 23.12 -13.60
C HIS A 468 1.12 22.81 -14.13
N VAL A 469 0.53 23.80 -14.78
CA VAL A 469 -0.73 23.72 -15.52
C VAL A 469 -0.41 23.95 -16.98
N THR A 470 -0.53 22.92 -17.82
CA THR A 470 -0.37 23.08 -19.27
C THR A 470 -1.56 23.86 -19.82
N VAL A 471 -1.31 25.00 -20.48
CA VAL A 471 -2.37 25.85 -21.03
C VAL A 471 -2.50 25.74 -22.55
N TRP A 472 -1.41 25.40 -23.25
CA TRP A 472 -1.42 25.23 -24.70
C TRP A 472 -0.31 24.29 -25.16
N THR A 473 -0.60 23.50 -26.20
CA THR A 473 0.39 22.75 -26.97
C THR A 473 0.13 22.93 -28.46
N GLY A 474 1.20 22.92 -29.25
CA GLY A 474 1.14 22.93 -30.70
C GLY A 474 0.63 21.61 -31.27
N GLU A 475 0.30 21.59 -32.55
CA GLU A 475 -0.15 20.39 -33.24
C GLU A 475 0.92 19.28 -33.17
N GLY A 476 0.51 18.08 -32.76
CA GLY A 476 1.40 16.93 -32.57
C GLY A 476 2.22 16.93 -31.28
N VAL A 477 2.14 17.98 -30.45
CA VAL A 477 2.86 18.07 -29.16
C VAL A 477 1.96 17.58 -28.03
N VAL A 478 2.47 16.62 -27.24
CA VAL A 478 1.73 16.09 -26.09
C VAL A 478 1.95 16.95 -24.85
N ALA A 479 0.93 17.07 -23.99
CA ALA A 479 1.00 17.88 -22.76
C ALA A 479 2.17 17.49 -21.84
N LYS A 480 2.60 16.21 -21.85
CA LYS A 480 3.76 15.72 -21.09
C LYS A 480 5.06 16.48 -21.43
N GLU A 481 5.21 16.96 -22.66
CA GLU A 481 6.41 17.71 -23.07
C GLU A 481 6.56 19.05 -22.34
N ALA A 482 5.48 19.61 -21.80
CA ALA A 482 5.52 20.84 -21.01
C ALA A 482 6.49 20.76 -19.83
N ASN A 483 6.76 19.57 -19.29
CA ASN A 483 7.78 19.34 -18.26
C ASN A 483 9.19 19.80 -18.65
N THR A 484 9.48 19.96 -19.95
CA THR A 484 10.77 20.42 -20.47
C THR A 484 10.90 21.94 -20.51
N LEU A 485 9.82 22.70 -20.27
CA LEU A 485 9.84 24.16 -20.33
C LEU A 485 10.92 24.80 -19.44
N PRO A 486 11.14 24.38 -18.17
CA PRO A 486 12.23 24.91 -17.36
C PRO A 486 13.62 24.72 -17.99
N GLN A 487 13.86 23.55 -18.60
CA GLN A 487 15.10 23.30 -19.34
C GLN A 487 15.21 24.22 -20.57
N LEU A 488 14.13 24.39 -21.33
CA LEU A 488 14.11 25.30 -22.48
C LEU A 488 14.36 26.76 -22.10
N ILE A 489 13.96 27.20 -20.90
CA ILE A 489 14.34 28.52 -20.36
C ILE A 489 15.86 28.59 -20.18
N SER A 490 16.47 27.57 -19.57
CA SER A 490 17.93 27.54 -19.35
C SER A 490 18.72 27.53 -20.67
N GLU A 491 18.15 26.98 -21.74
CA GLU A 491 18.71 26.95 -23.08
C GLU A 491 18.41 28.22 -23.91
N GLY A 492 17.65 29.18 -23.36
CA GLY A 492 17.24 30.41 -24.05
C GLY A 492 16.21 30.20 -25.17
N LYS A 493 15.53 29.04 -25.18
CA LYS A 493 14.53 28.64 -26.20
C LYS A 493 13.08 28.87 -25.77
N ALA A 494 12.85 29.21 -24.51
CA ALA A 494 11.54 29.58 -24.00
C ALA A 494 11.59 30.95 -23.29
N THR A 495 10.42 31.52 -23.01
CA THR A 495 10.25 32.75 -22.25
C THR A 495 9.54 32.46 -20.93
N GLN A 496 10.00 33.08 -19.84
CA GLN A 496 9.36 33.05 -18.52
C GLN A 496 8.90 34.47 -18.16
N ILE A 497 7.65 34.58 -17.70
CA ILE A 497 7.06 35.80 -17.14
C ILE A 497 6.67 35.52 -15.70
N GLU A 498 7.35 36.16 -14.75
CA GLU A 498 7.02 36.04 -13.32
C GLU A 498 5.71 36.77 -12.97
N LEU A 499 4.95 36.19 -12.06
CA LEU A 499 3.70 36.74 -11.54
C LEU A 499 3.91 37.18 -10.09
N ASN A 500 3.92 38.49 -9.86
CA ASN A 500 4.11 39.06 -8.52
C ASN A 500 3.12 40.22 -8.28
N PRO A 501 2.16 40.10 -7.33
CA PRO A 501 1.93 38.91 -6.49
C PRO A 501 1.39 37.72 -7.30
N PRO A 502 1.66 36.47 -6.88
CA PRO A 502 1.13 35.30 -7.55
C PRO A 502 -0.40 35.22 -7.36
N PRO A 503 -1.21 35.13 -8.42
CA PRO A 503 -2.64 34.92 -8.29
C PRO A 503 -2.92 33.50 -7.76
N THR A 504 -3.86 33.39 -6.83
CA THR A 504 -4.35 32.12 -6.29
C THR A 504 -5.66 31.71 -6.97
N ILE A 505 -5.70 30.51 -7.53
CA ILE A 505 -6.92 29.88 -8.07
C ILE A 505 -7.26 28.68 -7.19
N TYR A 506 -8.55 28.51 -6.87
CA TYR A 506 -9.02 27.35 -6.11
C TYR A 506 -9.44 26.25 -7.06
N GLY A 507 -8.73 25.12 -7.01
CA GLY A 507 -9.08 23.92 -7.76
C GLY A 507 -9.68 22.84 -6.89
N THR A 508 -10.26 21.82 -7.52
CA THR A 508 -10.79 20.63 -6.82
C THR A 508 -9.88 19.45 -7.09
N LEU A 509 -9.51 18.70 -6.06
CA LEU A 509 -8.68 17.52 -6.25
C LEU A 509 -9.51 16.34 -6.74
N GLU A 510 -9.09 15.78 -7.88
CA GLU A 510 -9.79 14.73 -8.61
C GLU A 510 -8.83 13.59 -8.98
N PHE A 511 -9.42 12.42 -9.24
CA PHE A 511 -8.71 11.27 -9.77
C PHE A 511 -9.18 10.93 -11.18
N TYR A 512 -8.23 10.51 -12.01
CA TYR A 512 -8.42 10.26 -13.44
C TYR A 512 -7.94 8.88 -13.84
#